data_AF-A0A9Q1IDJ8-F1
#
_entry.id   AF-A0A9Q1IDJ8-F1
#
_cell.length_a   1.000
_cell.length_b   1.000
_cell.length_c   1.000
_cell.angle_alpha   90.00
_cell.angle_beta   90.00
_cell.angle_gamma   90.00
#
_symmetry.space_group_name_H-M   'P 1'
#
loop_
_entity.id
_entity.type
_entity.pdbx_description
1 polymer ?
#
loop_
_entity_poly.entity_id
_entity_poly.type
_entity_poly.pdbx_seq_one_letter_code
_entity_poly.pdbx_strand_id
1 'polypeptide(L)'
;MKQSVFVFLLISGLCILYSCLGHQYHYVNEQKSWIDARRYCREKHTDLATIDDEEDMRTMLKITTSDDAWIGLHNVWQWSQADRGFLSEEESLYRNWETGEPNNYGGNENCAEMREGGGFNDDRCDKQRSFICYDESSTERYILIKEEKNWTEAQSYCRQHHTDLMSHTATSAFCRSIKLQCELYPSREVAICLDPYCGLGFVLWCLCSVYSGHQSILIPPSELEVNPALWLLAVSQYKVRDTFCSYSVMELCTKGLGLQTDSLKSRGLELSRVRTCVVVAEERPRIALTQSFSKLFKDLGLHPRAVSTSFGCRVNLAICLQPHRLGKLADQGTSGPDPTTVFVDMRALRHDRVRLVERGSPHSLPVMESGKILPGVRIIIANPETKGPLGDSHLGEIWVHSGHNASGYFTVYGDESLQSDHFNSRLSFGDTQTLWARTGYLGFLRRTELTDASGERHDALYVVGALDEAMELRGMRYHPIDIETSVIRTHKSITECAVFTWTNLLVVVVELDGFRTRSPGPGSLVTNVVLEEHYLIVGVVVVVDIGVIPINSRGEKQRMHLRDGFLADQLDPIYVAYNM
;
A
#
# COMPACT_ATOMS: atom_id res chain seq x y z
N MET A 1 22.25 23.78 -24.03
CA MET A 1 20.95 23.71 -24.74
C MET A 1 21.00 23.08 -26.15
N LYS A 2 22.17 22.96 -26.81
CA LYS A 2 22.27 22.34 -28.16
C LYS A 2 22.60 20.83 -28.18
N GLN A 3 23.03 20.22 -27.07
CA GLN A 3 23.32 18.78 -27.01
C GLN A 3 22.10 17.91 -26.64
N SER A 4 21.08 18.45 -25.96
CA SER A 4 19.86 17.70 -25.61
C SER A 4 18.90 17.50 -26.78
N VAL A 5 18.98 18.35 -27.82
CA VAL A 5 18.14 18.26 -29.03
C VAL A 5 18.63 17.15 -29.97
N PHE A 6 19.91 16.81 -29.94
CA PHE A 6 20.51 15.80 -30.83
C PHE A 6 20.21 14.36 -30.37
N VAL A 7 19.99 14.15 -29.06
CA VAL A 7 19.58 12.83 -28.49
C VAL A 7 18.11 12.53 -28.78
N PHE A 8 17.25 13.55 -28.83
CA PHE A 8 15.83 13.37 -29.18
C PHE A 8 15.61 13.02 -30.66
N LEU A 9 16.47 13.51 -31.56
CA LEU A 9 16.37 13.25 -33.01
C LEU A 9 16.84 11.84 -33.43
N LEU A 10 17.68 11.16 -32.63
CA LEU A 10 18.12 9.80 -32.92
C LEU A 10 17.08 8.73 -32.54
N ILE A 11 16.17 9.02 -31.61
CA ILE A 11 15.10 8.09 -31.23
C ILE A 11 13.91 8.19 -32.20
N SER A 12 13.64 9.36 -32.78
CA SER A 12 12.60 9.52 -33.81
C SER A 12 12.94 8.89 -35.17
N GLY A 13 14.22 8.58 -35.43
CA GLY A 13 14.70 8.09 -36.72
C GLY A 13 14.71 6.57 -36.90
N LEU A 14 14.57 5.79 -35.82
CA LEU A 14 14.50 4.31 -35.88
C LEU A 14 13.06 3.77 -35.84
N CYS A 15 12.06 4.61 -35.55
CA CYS A 15 10.65 4.22 -35.51
C CYS A 15 9.90 4.35 -36.85
N ILE A 16 10.58 4.62 -37.97
CA ILE A 16 9.93 4.82 -39.29
C ILE A 16 9.90 3.52 -40.14
N LEU A 17 10.25 2.35 -39.60
CA LEU A 17 10.21 1.10 -40.38
C LEU A 17 9.48 -0.10 -39.74
N TYR A 18 8.73 0.09 -38.64
CA TYR A 18 7.84 -0.96 -38.14
C TYR A 18 6.42 -0.42 -37.97
N SER A 19 5.74 -0.28 -39.10
CA SER A 19 4.29 -0.21 -39.16
C SER A 19 3.80 -1.45 -39.91
N CYS A 20 2.84 -2.15 -39.29
CA CYS A 20 2.15 -3.39 -39.69
C CYS A 20 2.68 -4.68 -39.07
N LEU A 21 2.19 -5.05 -37.88
CA LEU A 21 2.07 -6.45 -37.48
C LEU A 21 0.82 -6.63 -36.60
N GLY A 22 -0.16 -7.38 -37.11
CA GLY A 22 -1.29 -7.89 -36.32
C GLY A 22 -0.89 -9.11 -35.50
N HIS A 23 -1.84 -9.70 -34.76
CA HIS A 23 -1.63 -10.98 -34.07
C HIS A 23 -1.11 -12.03 -35.05
N GLN A 24 0.05 -12.63 -34.75
CA GLN A 24 0.57 -13.72 -35.54
C GLN A 24 0.08 -15.03 -34.94
N TYR A 25 -0.76 -15.74 -35.68
CA TYR A 25 -1.37 -16.99 -35.25
C TYR A 25 -0.60 -18.21 -35.79
N HIS A 26 -0.47 -19.22 -34.94
CA HIS A 26 0.28 -20.44 -35.22
C HIS A 26 -0.61 -21.66 -34.96
N TYR A 27 -1.00 -22.36 -36.02
CA TYR A 27 -1.69 -23.64 -35.91
C TYR A 27 -0.70 -24.75 -35.56
N VAL A 28 -0.95 -25.44 -34.44
CA VAL A 28 -0.14 -26.55 -33.97
C VAL A 28 -0.94 -27.84 -34.16
N ASN A 29 -0.50 -28.66 -35.11
CA ASN A 29 -1.12 -29.94 -35.42
C ASN A 29 -0.63 -31.06 -34.49
N GLU A 30 -0.76 -30.84 -33.17
CA GLU A 30 -0.51 -31.84 -32.14
C GLU A 30 -1.78 -32.02 -31.30
N GLN A 31 -2.23 -33.26 -31.12
CA GLN A 31 -3.41 -33.52 -30.31
C GLN A 31 -3.05 -33.42 -28.81
N LYS A 32 -3.63 -32.45 -28.12
CA LYS A 32 -3.44 -32.19 -26.67
C LYS A 32 -4.77 -31.89 -25.98
N SER A 33 -4.82 -32.12 -24.66
CA SER A 33 -5.90 -31.58 -23.81
C SER A 33 -5.85 -30.04 -23.83
N TRP A 34 -6.95 -29.36 -23.53
CA TRP A 34 -6.96 -27.89 -23.56
C TRP A 34 -5.91 -27.29 -22.61
N ILE A 35 -5.71 -27.90 -21.44
CA ILE A 35 -4.72 -27.47 -20.44
C ILE A 35 -3.29 -27.69 -20.96
N ASP A 36 -3.03 -28.82 -21.61
CA ASP A 36 -1.69 -29.14 -22.15
C ASP A 36 -1.38 -28.33 -23.41
N ALA A 37 -2.39 -28.06 -24.24
CA ALA A 37 -2.32 -27.15 -25.38
C ALA A 37 -1.95 -25.73 -24.93
N ARG A 38 -2.62 -25.24 -23.88
CA ARG A 38 -2.31 -23.94 -23.28
C ARG A 38 -0.88 -23.87 -22.75
N ARG A 39 -0.45 -24.90 -22.03
CA ARG A 39 0.93 -24.98 -21.52
C ARG A 39 1.94 -24.96 -22.66
N TYR A 40 1.68 -25.70 -23.72
CA TYR A 40 2.54 -25.70 -24.92
C TYR A 40 2.61 -24.31 -25.56
N CYS A 41 1.47 -23.64 -25.73
CA CYS A 41 1.46 -22.28 -26.28
C CYS A 41 2.24 -21.32 -25.39
N ARG A 42 2.13 -21.38 -24.06
CA ARG A 42 2.91 -20.51 -23.16
C ARG A 42 4.41 -20.83 -23.10
N GLU A 43 4.79 -22.07 -23.38
CA GLU A 43 6.21 -22.47 -23.41
C GLU A 43 6.92 -22.05 -24.71
N LYS A 44 6.20 -21.97 -25.82
CA LYS A 44 6.79 -21.71 -27.16
C LYS A 44 6.31 -20.43 -27.85
N HIS A 45 5.20 -19.86 -27.39
CA HIS A 45 4.45 -18.70 -27.91
C HIS A 45 3.93 -17.86 -26.71
N THR A 46 2.95 -16.95 -26.90
CA THR A 46 2.33 -16.20 -25.79
C THR A 46 1.28 -17.01 -25.03
N ASP A 47 0.14 -17.34 -25.64
CA ASP A 47 -0.92 -18.19 -25.05
C ASP A 47 -1.78 -18.82 -26.16
N LEU A 48 -2.82 -19.57 -25.80
CA LEU A 48 -3.86 -20.02 -26.75
C LEU A 48 -4.58 -18.82 -27.36
N ALA A 49 -4.87 -18.88 -28.66
CA ALA A 49 -5.42 -17.77 -29.39
C ALA A 49 -6.82 -17.37 -28.92
N THR A 50 -7.01 -16.06 -28.72
CA THR A 50 -8.32 -15.42 -28.58
C THR A 50 -8.71 -14.78 -29.90
N ILE A 51 -10.00 -14.80 -30.22
CA ILE A 51 -10.54 -14.21 -31.45
C ILE A 51 -11.44 -13.07 -31.02
N ASP A 52 -11.01 -11.84 -31.31
CA ASP A 52 -11.66 -10.63 -30.81
C ASP A 52 -12.33 -9.80 -31.94
N ASP A 53 -12.02 -10.09 -33.21
CA ASP A 53 -12.66 -9.45 -34.37
C ASP A 53 -12.83 -10.38 -35.61
N GLU A 54 -13.48 -9.86 -36.66
CA GLU A 54 -13.66 -10.59 -37.93
C GLU A 54 -12.35 -10.78 -38.73
N GLU A 55 -11.32 -9.97 -38.49
CA GLU A 55 -10.06 -10.02 -39.24
C GLU A 55 -9.14 -11.13 -38.72
N ASP A 56 -9.08 -11.28 -37.41
CA ASP A 56 -8.54 -12.43 -36.68
C ASP A 56 -9.20 -13.70 -37.18
N MET A 57 -10.53 -13.71 -37.27
CA MET A 57 -11.30 -14.85 -37.75
C MET A 57 -10.93 -15.26 -39.18
N ARG A 58 -10.78 -14.28 -40.10
CA ARG A 58 -10.33 -14.55 -41.47
C ARG A 58 -8.89 -15.07 -41.53
N THR A 59 -8.05 -14.64 -40.61
CA THR A 59 -6.64 -15.09 -40.53
C THR A 59 -6.56 -16.51 -40.00
N MET A 60 -7.37 -16.85 -38.99
CA MET A 60 -7.49 -18.20 -38.46
C MET A 60 -7.95 -19.21 -39.49
N LEU A 61 -9.02 -18.88 -40.24
CA LEU A 61 -9.56 -19.73 -41.30
C LEU A 61 -8.55 -20.02 -42.43
N LYS A 62 -7.53 -19.17 -42.63
CA LYS A 62 -6.46 -19.42 -43.61
C LYS A 62 -5.40 -20.39 -43.11
N ILE A 63 -5.21 -20.50 -41.79
CA ILE A 63 -4.11 -21.25 -41.16
C ILE A 63 -4.59 -22.62 -40.69
N THR A 64 -5.87 -22.77 -40.33
CA THR A 64 -6.45 -24.06 -39.96
C THR A 64 -6.71 -24.96 -41.15
N THR A 65 -6.25 -26.21 -41.07
CA THR A 65 -6.44 -27.23 -42.09
C THR A 65 -7.40 -28.31 -41.59
N SER A 66 -8.70 -28.08 -41.78
CA SER A 66 -9.80 -29.06 -41.71
C SER A 66 -10.15 -29.76 -40.40
N ASP A 67 -9.36 -29.62 -39.32
CA ASP A 67 -9.66 -30.23 -38.02
C ASP A 67 -10.09 -29.20 -36.96
N ASP A 68 -10.91 -29.64 -36.00
CA ASP A 68 -11.33 -28.84 -34.84
C ASP A 68 -10.10 -28.45 -33.98
N ALA A 69 -10.01 -27.18 -33.60
CA ALA A 69 -8.87 -26.64 -32.87
C ALA A 69 -9.25 -25.95 -31.56
N TRP A 70 -8.48 -26.17 -30.49
CA TRP A 70 -8.63 -25.44 -29.24
C TRP A 70 -8.29 -23.95 -29.40
N ILE A 71 -9.13 -23.11 -28.78
CA ILE A 71 -8.94 -21.66 -28.64
C ILE A 71 -8.96 -21.28 -27.15
N GLY A 72 -8.50 -20.07 -26.83
CA GLY A 72 -8.23 -19.61 -25.46
C GLY A 72 -9.45 -19.41 -24.53
N LEU A 73 -10.67 -19.72 -24.98
CA LEU A 73 -11.88 -19.55 -24.17
C LEU A 73 -12.09 -20.72 -23.20
N HIS A 74 -12.35 -20.39 -21.94
CA HIS A 74 -12.57 -21.33 -20.84
C HIS A 74 -13.72 -20.85 -19.94
N ASN A 75 -14.47 -21.78 -19.32
CA ASN A 75 -15.65 -21.53 -18.49
C ASN A 75 -16.74 -20.70 -19.20
N VAL A 76 -16.97 -21.02 -20.47
CA VAL A 76 -17.91 -20.37 -21.40
C VAL A 76 -19.30 -20.12 -20.78
N TRP A 77 -19.79 -21.05 -19.96
CA TRP A 77 -21.11 -21.06 -19.32
C TRP A 77 -21.34 -19.99 -18.25
N GLN A 78 -20.28 -19.54 -17.58
CA GLN A 78 -20.41 -18.49 -16.56
C GLN A 78 -20.66 -17.11 -17.20
N TRP A 79 -20.30 -16.96 -18.47
CA TRP A 79 -20.36 -15.69 -19.21
C TRP A 79 -21.60 -15.66 -20.13
N SER A 80 -22.08 -16.80 -20.59
CA SER A 80 -23.32 -16.90 -21.39
C SER A 80 -24.62 -16.79 -20.56
N GLN A 81 -24.56 -17.01 -19.25
CA GLN A 81 -25.68 -16.85 -18.30
C GLN A 81 -25.74 -15.49 -17.59
N ALA A 82 -24.80 -14.57 -17.84
CA ALA A 82 -24.95 -13.19 -17.43
C ALA A 82 -26.12 -12.58 -18.23
N ASP A 83 -27.25 -12.36 -17.54
CA ASP A 83 -28.55 -11.95 -18.07
C ASP A 83 -28.46 -11.00 -19.29
N ARG A 84 -29.11 -11.42 -20.38
CA ARG A 84 -29.42 -10.63 -21.60
C ARG A 84 -30.24 -9.34 -21.36
N GLY A 85 -30.35 -8.87 -20.13
CA GLY A 85 -31.19 -7.73 -19.73
C GLY A 85 -30.42 -6.48 -19.29
N PHE A 86 -29.09 -6.51 -19.15
CA PHE A 86 -28.33 -5.42 -18.54
C PHE A 86 -27.06 -4.96 -19.30
N LEU A 87 -26.79 -5.50 -20.49
CA LEU A 87 -25.69 -5.04 -21.33
C LEU A 87 -26.23 -4.11 -22.43
N SER A 88 -25.65 -2.91 -22.54
CA SER A 88 -25.76 -2.11 -23.76
C SER A 88 -25.17 -2.91 -24.92
N GLU A 89 -25.77 -2.80 -26.11
CA GLU A 89 -25.42 -3.55 -27.33
C GLU A 89 -23.94 -3.45 -27.78
N GLU A 90 -23.09 -2.68 -27.10
CA GLU A 90 -21.66 -2.50 -27.38
C GLU A 90 -20.72 -3.44 -26.59
N GLU A 91 -21.20 -4.23 -25.62
CA GLU A 91 -20.37 -5.23 -24.91
C GLU A 91 -20.63 -6.68 -25.39
N SER A 92 -21.14 -6.88 -26.61
CA SER A 92 -21.11 -8.20 -27.23
C SER A 92 -19.71 -8.47 -27.79
N LEU A 93 -18.85 -9.10 -26.99
CA LEU A 93 -17.61 -9.72 -27.48
C LEU A 93 -17.95 -10.49 -28.76
N TYR A 94 -17.17 -10.29 -29.83
CA TYR A 94 -17.35 -11.05 -31.07
C TYR A 94 -17.22 -12.55 -30.75
N ARG A 95 -18.32 -13.29 -30.90
CA ARG A 95 -18.39 -14.71 -30.55
C ARG A 95 -19.20 -15.45 -31.61
N ASN A 96 -18.50 -16.09 -32.53
CA ASN A 96 -19.07 -16.83 -33.65
C ASN A 96 -19.55 -18.23 -33.21
N TRP A 97 -20.40 -18.31 -32.17
CA TRP A 97 -20.96 -19.60 -31.71
C TRP A 97 -21.79 -20.27 -32.81
N GLU A 98 -21.64 -21.59 -32.94
CA GLU A 98 -22.51 -22.38 -33.80
C GLU A 98 -23.98 -22.31 -33.37
N THR A 99 -24.89 -22.58 -34.31
CA THR A 99 -26.32 -22.54 -33.99
C THR A 99 -26.66 -23.62 -32.96
N GLY A 100 -27.05 -23.18 -31.76
CA GLY A 100 -27.37 -24.08 -30.64
C GLY A 100 -26.23 -24.24 -29.63
N GLU A 101 -25.07 -23.64 -29.88
CA GLU A 101 -23.94 -23.55 -28.97
C GLU A 101 -23.89 -22.17 -28.26
N PRO A 102 -23.27 -22.06 -27.08
CA PRO A 102 -22.78 -23.20 -26.30
C PRO A 102 -23.98 -24.00 -25.74
N ASN A 103 -23.88 -25.34 -25.66
CA ASN A 103 -24.95 -26.25 -25.18
C ASN A 103 -24.72 -27.01 -23.83
N ASN A 104 -23.48 -27.08 -23.32
CA ASN A 104 -23.05 -27.73 -22.07
C ASN A 104 -23.44 -29.19 -22.03
N TYR A 105 -23.20 -29.92 -23.11
CA TYR A 105 -23.69 -31.26 -23.26
C TYR A 105 -23.14 -32.18 -22.15
N GLY A 106 -24.03 -32.62 -21.27
CA GLY A 106 -23.69 -33.44 -20.11
C GLY A 106 -23.04 -32.68 -18.94
N GLY A 107 -23.09 -31.35 -18.92
CA GLY A 107 -22.71 -30.50 -17.79
C GLY A 107 -21.21 -30.38 -17.54
N ASN A 108 -20.37 -30.69 -18.53
CA ASN A 108 -18.91 -30.74 -18.36
C ASN A 108 -18.13 -30.18 -19.57
N GLU A 109 -18.72 -29.26 -20.34
CA GLU A 109 -18.10 -28.66 -21.53
C GLU A 109 -17.64 -27.23 -21.22
N ASN A 110 -16.45 -27.14 -20.65
CA ASN A 110 -15.91 -25.87 -20.12
C ASN A 110 -14.84 -25.24 -21.03
N CYS A 111 -14.49 -25.85 -22.15
CA CYS A 111 -13.43 -25.36 -23.04
C CYS A 111 -13.97 -25.15 -24.45
N ALA A 112 -13.59 -24.06 -25.12
CA ALA A 112 -14.07 -23.81 -26.47
C ALA A 112 -13.09 -24.32 -27.53
N GLU A 113 -13.64 -24.97 -28.55
CA GLU A 113 -12.98 -25.30 -29.80
C GLU A 113 -13.61 -24.51 -30.96
N MET A 114 -12.81 -24.28 -31.99
CA MET A 114 -13.25 -23.76 -33.28
C MET A 114 -13.38 -24.93 -34.26
N ARG A 115 -14.55 -25.08 -34.87
CA ARG A 115 -14.87 -26.15 -35.84
C ARG A 115 -14.49 -25.78 -37.27
N GLU A 116 -14.53 -26.78 -38.16
CA GLU A 116 -14.41 -26.59 -39.60
C GLU A 116 -15.48 -25.61 -40.11
N GLY A 117 -15.08 -24.44 -40.61
CA GLY A 117 -15.97 -23.35 -41.01
C GLY A 117 -16.00 -22.15 -40.05
N GLY A 118 -15.33 -22.26 -38.90
CA GLY A 118 -15.06 -21.15 -38.00
C GLY A 118 -16.09 -20.92 -36.89
N GLY A 119 -17.12 -21.75 -36.82
CA GLY A 119 -18.07 -21.73 -35.72
C GLY A 119 -17.44 -22.25 -34.41
N PHE A 120 -17.79 -21.63 -33.28
CA PHE A 120 -17.30 -22.03 -31.96
C PHE A 120 -18.23 -23.06 -31.32
N ASN A 121 -17.64 -24.01 -30.61
CA ASN A 121 -18.31 -25.06 -29.89
C ASN A 121 -17.68 -25.21 -28.50
N ASP A 122 -18.46 -25.38 -27.44
CA ASP A 122 -17.93 -25.80 -26.15
C ASP A 122 -17.82 -27.33 -26.12
N ASP A 123 -16.74 -27.84 -25.53
CA ASP A 123 -16.50 -29.26 -25.41
C ASP A 123 -15.71 -29.55 -24.12
N ARG A 124 -15.57 -30.83 -23.80
CA ARG A 124 -14.86 -31.29 -22.62
C ARG A 124 -13.36 -31.07 -22.78
N CYS A 125 -12.77 -30.38 -21.80
CA CYS A 125 -11.37 -29.96 -21.81
C CYS A 125 -10.35 -31.12 -21.87
N ASP A 126 -10.77 -32.35 -21.57
CA ASP A 126 -9.97 -33.57 -21.58
C ASP A 126 -9.83 -34.20 -22.97
N LYS A 127 -10.63 -33.76 -23.96
CA LYS A 127 -10.47 -34.21 -25.35
C LYS A 127 -9.15 -33.74 -25.95
N GLN A 128 -8.60 -34.57 -26.82
CA GLN A 128 -7.33 -34.31 -27.50
C GLN A 128 -7.62 -33.67 -28.85
N ARG A 129 -7.26 -32.39 -29.01
CA ARG A 129 -7.43 -31.63 -30.25
C ARG A 129 -6.14 -30.91 -30.63
N SER A 130 -6.04 -30.55 -31.91
CA SER A 130 -5.08 -29.55 -32.36
C SER A 130 -5.41 -28.20 -31.75
N PHE A 131 -4.49 -27.25 -31.80
CA PHE A 131 -4.69 -25.98 -31.08
C PHE A 131 -3.97 -24.83 -31.77
N ILE A 132 -4.45 -23.61 -31.51
CA ILE A 132 -3.89 -22.41 -32.12
C ILE A 132 -3.24 -21.55 -31.03
N CYS A 133 -1.96 -21.25 -31.20
CA CYS A 133 -1.25 -20.30 -30.36
C CYS A 133 -1.18 -18.93 -31.04
N TYR A 134 -0.99 -17.87 -30.26
CA TYR A 134 -0.67 -16.56 -30.79
C TYR A 134 0.63 -16.04 -30.20
N ASP A 135 1.36 -15.27 -31.01
CA ASP A 135 2.52 -14.49 -30.58
C ASP A 135 2.10 -13.03 -30.45
N GLU A 136 2.19 -12.50 -29.23
CA GLU A 136 1.91 -11.11 -28.91
C GLU A 136 3.17 -10.29 -29.25
N SER A 137 3.17 -9.67 -30.43
CA SER A 137 4.22 -8.74 -30.80
C SER A 137 3.97 -7.36 -30.18
N SER A 138 3.86 -7.26 -28.85
CA SER A 138 3.87 -5.93 -28.20
C SER A 138 4.31 -5.95 -26.73
N THR A 139 5.52 -5.44 -26.51
CA THR A 139 5.98 -4.91 -25.21
C THR A 139 5.36 -3.54 -24.88
N GLU A 140 4.23 -3.16 -25.47
CA GLU A 140 3.64 -1.83 -25.27
C GLU A 140 2.22 -1.92 -24.72
N ARG A 141 2.13 -1.98 -23.38
CA ARG A 141 0.91 -1.76 -22.58
C ARG A 141 0.26 -0.38 -22.83
N TYR A 142 0.92 0.52 -23.57
CA TYR A 142 0.47 1.87 -23.85
C TYR A 142 0.60 2.18 -25.34
N ILE A 143 -0.52 2.50 -25.98
CA ILE A 143 -0.60 2.83 -27.41
C ILE A 143 -0.72 4.36 -27.55
N LEU A 144 0.23 4.99 -28.23
CA LEU A 144 0.19 6.43 -28.51
C LEU A 144 -0.56 6.71 -29.82
N ILE A 145 -1.77 7.24 -29.73
CA ILE A 145 -2.54 7.72 -30.89
C ILE A 145 -2.06 9.13 -31.26
N LYS A 146 -1.57 9.31 -32.49
CA LYS A 146 -1.03 10.59 -32.99
C LYS A 146 -2.09 11.55 -33.55
N GLU A 147 -3.36 11.17 -33.51
CA GLU A 147 -4.46 12.02 -33.97
C GLU A 147 -4.78 13.10 -32.93
N GLU A 148 -4.80 14.36 -33.37
CA GLU A 148 -5.21 15.48 -32.52
C GLU A 148 -6.73 15.41 -32.29
N LYS A 149 -7.14 15.20 -31.04
CA LYS A 149 -8.55 15.17 -30.59
C LYS A 149 -8.70 16.01 -29.32
N ASN A 150 -9.89 16.55 -29.07
CA ASN A 150 -10.17 17.13 -27.75
C ASN A 150 -10.27 16.01 -26.68
N TRP A 151 -10.16 16.36 -25.39
CA TRP A 151 -10.08 15.34 -24.32
C TRP A 151 -11.25 14.34 -24.33
N THR A 152 -12.47 14.83 -24.52
CA THR A 152 -13.69 14.00 -24.52
C THR A 152 -13.72 13.08 -25.74
N GLU A 153 -13.35 13.59 -26.92
CA GLU A 153 -13.24 12.79 -28.15
C GLU A 153 -12.10 11.77 -28.06
N ALA A 154 -10.97 12.12 -27.45
CA ALA A 154 -9.85 11.22 -27.24
C ALA A 154 -10.23 10.07 -26.29
N GLN A 155 -10.97 10.37 -25.21
CA GLN A 155 -11.47 9.36 -24.28
C GLN A 155 -12.49 8.43 -24.96
N SER A 156 -13.49 8.99 -25.64
CA SER A 156 -14.47 8.20 -26.37
C SER A 156 -13.81 7.33 -27.44
N TYR A 157 -12.84 7.88 -28.19
CA TYR A 157 -12.09 7.15 -29.19
C TYR A 157 -11.29 5.99 -28.58
N CYS A 158 -10.58 6.23 -27.48
CA CYS A 158 -9.82 5.15 -26.81
C CYS A 158 -10.73 4.08 -26.22
N ARG A 159 -11.95 4.39 -25.80
CA ARG A 159 -12.93 3.41 -25.31
C ARG A 159 -13.64 2.65 -26.44
N GLN A 160 -13.75 3.26 -27.61
CA GLN A 160 -14.34 2.64 -28.79
C GLN A 160 -13.35 1.73 -29.52
N HIS A 161 -12.05 2.06 -29.51
CA HIS A 161 -11.03 1.37 -30.29
C HIS A 161 -9.99 0.61 -29.44
N HIS A 162 -9.92 0.86 -28.13
CA HIS A 162 -9.00 0.24 -27.17
C HIS A 162 -9.70 0.07 -25.79
N THR A 163 -8.94 -0.03 -24.68
CA THR A 163 -9.50 -0.14 -23.32
C THR A 163 -10.04 1.20 -22.78
N ASP A 164 -9.17 2.19 -22.56
CA ASP A 164 -9.54 3.55 -22.17
C ASP A 164 -8.33 4.49 -22.44
N LEU A 165 -8.56 5.80 -22.42
CA LEU A 165 -7.49 6.78 -22.50
C LEU A 165 -6.57 6.64 -21.27
N MET A 166 -5.25 6.59 -21.49
CA MET A 166 -4.26 6.52 -20.39
C MET A 166 -4.55 7.62 -19.37
N SER A 167 -5.06 7.21 -18.22
CA SER A 167 -5.62 8.14 -17.26
C SER A 167 -4.62 8.34 -16.12
N HIS A 168 -4.07 9.55 -16.01
CA HIS A 168 -3.45 10.03 -14.78
C HIS A 168 -4.52 10.34 -13.70
N THR A 169 -5.70 9.72 -13.77
CA THR A 169 -6.82 10.04 -12.87
C THR A 169 -6.47 9.73 -11.44
N ALA A 170 -5.82 8.59 -11.17
CA ALA A 170 -5.35 8.26 -9.84
C ALA A 170 -4.32 9.26 -9.31
N THR A 171 -3.30 9.58 -10.11
CA THR A 171 -2.27 10.56 -9.74
C THR A 171 -2.84 11.96 -9.54
N SER A 172 -3.71 12.42 -10.43
CA SER A 172 -4.33 13.74 -10.37
C SER A 172 -5.36 13.85 -9.25
N ALA A 173 -6.16 12.81 -9.00
CA ALA A 173 -7.05 12.70 -7.85
C ALA A 173 -6.25 12.73 -6.55
N PHE A 174 -5.10 12.04 -6.50
CA PHE A 174 -4.21 12.06 -5.35
C PHE A 174 -3.67 13.47 -5.09
N CYS A 175 -3.04 14.09 -6.09
CA CYS A 175 -2.50 15.44 -5.99
C CYS A 175 -3.57 16.46 -5.61
N ARG A 176 -4.79 16.32 -6.17
CA ARG A 176 -5.95 17.15 -5.80
C ARG A 176 -6.32 16.98 -4.33
N SER A 177 -6.38 15.74 -3.85
CA SER A 177 -6.75 15.42 -2.46
C SER A 177 -5.73 15.99 -1.47
N ILE A 178 -4.43 15.81 -1.73
CA ILE A 178 -3.35 16.39 -0.91
C ILE A 178 -3.37 17.91 -0.97
N LYS A 179 -3.55 18.52 -2.16
CA LYS A 179 -3.63 19.97 -2.31
C LYS A 179 -4.79 20.57 -1.50
N LEU A 180 -5.97 19.96 -1.56
CA LEU A 180 -7.16 20.40 -0.82
C LEU A 180 -7.01 20.20 0.68
N GLN A 181 -6.42 19.08 1.09
CA GLN A 181 -6.22 18.78 2.50
C GLN A 181 -5.18 19.73 3.11
N CYS A 182 -3.99 19.85 2.52
CA CYS A 182 -2.86 20.66 3.00
C CYS A 182 -2.95 22.16 2.63
N GLU A 183 -3.95 22.57 1.86
CA GLU A 183 -4.10 23.94 1.34
C GLU A 183 -2.82 24.43 0.64
N LEU A 184 -2.34 23.64 -0.32
CA LEU A 184 -1.12 23.94 -1.08
C LEU A 184 -1.42 24.98 -2.18
N TYR A 185 -0.61 26.04 -2.22
CA TYR A 185 -0.68 27.14 -3.18
C TYR A 185 0.70 27.42 -3.77
N PRO A 186 0.80 28.09 -4.94
CA PRO A 186 2.10 28.40 -5.54
C PRO A 186 3.04 29.22 -4.66
N SER A 187 2.50 30.04 -3.76
CA SER A 187 3.27 30.84 -2.79
C SER A 187 3.73 30.06 -1.56
N ARG A 188 3.41 28.77 -1.45
CA ARG A 188 3.82 27.92 -0.32
C ARG A 188 5.20 27.32 -0.56
N GLU A 189 5.97 27.24 0.52
CA GLU A 189 7.20 26.47 0.62
C GLU A 189 6.92 25.24 1.48
N VAL A 190 7.33 24.07 0.99
CA VAL A 190 7.13 22.78 1.66
C VAL A 190 8.49 22.10 1.83
N ALA A 191 8.85 21.72 3.06
CA ALA A 191 10.07 20.98 3.33
C ALA A 191 9.78 19.49 3.47
N ILE A 192 10.42 18.67 2.64
CA ILE A 192 10.22 17.22 2.59
C ILE A 192 11.52 16.55 3.05
N CYS A 193 11.48 15.93 4.22
CA CYS A 193 12.55 15.09 4.77
C CYS A 193 12.11 13.62 4.76
N LEU A 194 11.90 13.11 3.55
CA LEU A 194 11.47 11.74 3.25
C LEU A 194 12.33 11.19 2.12
N ASP A 195 12.28 9.86 1.93
CA ASP A 195 12.89 9.23 0.76
C ASP A 195 12.21 9.74 -0.53
N PRO A 196 12.93 10.41 -1.44
CA PRO A 196 12.34 11.00 -2.64
C PRO A 196 11.98 9.96 -3.71
N TYR A 197 12.40 8.71 -3.56
CA TYR A 197 12.24 7.68 -4.59
C TYR A 197 11.10 6.70 -4.31
N CYS A 198 10.43 6.82 -3.16
CA CYS A 198 9.34 5.91 -2.81
C CYS A 198 8.16 6.61 -2.11
N GLY A 199 7.01 5.92 -2.15
CA GLY A 199 5.81 6.25 -1.38
C GLY A 199 5.35 7.70 -1.50
N LEU A 200 4.94 8.28 -0.37
CA LEU A 200 4.44 9.66 -0.30
C LEU A 200 5.55 10.70 -0.55
N GLY A 201 6.82 10.40 -0.25
CA GLY A 201 7.95 11.31 -0.45
C GLY A 201 8.12 11.68 -1.93
N PHE A 202 8.12 10.67 -2.81
CA PHE A 202 8.14 10.87 -4.26
C PHE A 202 6.95 11.70 -4.74
N VAL A 203 5.73 11.37 -4.29
CA VAL A 203 4.52 12.03 -4.77
C VAL A 203 4.45 13.49 -4.32
N LEU A 204 4.85 13.79 -3.09
CA LEU A 204 4.91 15.17 -2.60
C LEU A 204 5.93 15.99 -3.39
N TRP A 205 7.12 15.42 -3.62
CA TRP A 205 8.22 16.14 -4.27
C TRP A 205 8.05 16.29 -5.78
N CYS A 206 7.71 15.23 -6.51
CA CYS A 206 7.65 15.24 -7.98
C CYS A 206 6.29 15.66 -8.53
N LEU A 207 5.20 15.26 -7.87
CA LEU A 207 3.85 15.35 -8.46
C LEU A 207 3.06 16.51 -7.84
N CYS A 208 3.02 16.61 -6.51
CA CYS A 208 2.27 17.66 -5.82
C CYS A 208 2.90 19.05 -5.99
N SER A 209 4.23 19.12 -6.08
CA SER A 209 4.98 20.36 -6.35
C SER A 209 4.55 20.98 -7.67
N VAL A 210 4.58 20.19 -8.75
CA VAL A 210 4.17 20.58 -10.09
C VAL A 210 2.67 20.86 -10.15
N TYR A 211 1.84 19.99 -9.57
CA TYR A 211 0.38 20.12 -9.60
C TYR A 211 -0.13 21.38 -8.87
N SER A 212 0.51 21.76 -7.76
CA SER A 212 0.11 22.94 -6.98
C SER A 212 0.94 24.19 -7.30
N GLY A 213 2.02 24.05 -8.08
CA GLY A 213 2.97 25.10 -8.42
C GLY A 213 3.79 25.60 -7.23
N HIS A 214 3.92 24.81 -6.16
CA HIS A 214 4.55 25.22 -4.90
C HIS A 214 6.04 24.85 -4.86
N GLN A 215 6.83 25.57 -4.07
CA GLN A 215 8.26 25.27 -3.94
C GLN A 215 8.47 24.15 -2.93
N SER A 216 9.11 23.06 -3.36
CA SER A 216 9.51 21.95 -2.49
C SER A 216 11.01 22.01 -2.19
N ILE A 217 11.37 21.93 -0.91
CA ILE A 217 12.75 21.81 -0.42
C ILE A 217 12.95 20.36 0.00
N LEU A 218 13.77 19.63 -0.74
CA LEU A 218 14.08 18.24 -0.45
C LEU A 218 15.31 18.15 0.47
N ILE A 219 15.17 17.39 1.56
CA ILE A 219 16.23 17.15 2.53
C ILE A 219 16.42 15.63 2.63
N PRO A 220 17.53 15.08 2.14
CA PRO A 220 17.76 13.64 2.19
C PRO A 220 17.90 13.16 3.66
N PRO A 221 17.15 12.13 4.09
CA PRO A 221 17.26 11.61 5.45
C PRO A 221 18.67 11.11 5.82
N SER A 222 19.44 10.59 4.86
CA SER A 222 20.82 10.11 5.08
C SER A 222 21.77 11.20 5.56
N GLU A 223 21.53 12.46 5.19
CA GLU A 223 22.36 13.59 5.63
C GLU A 223 22.14 13.93 7.12
N LEU A 224 21.01 13.52 7.69
CA LEU A 224 20.71 13.74 9.11
C LEU A 224 21.52 12.80 10.02
N GLU A 225 22.03 11.69 9.50
CA GLU A 225 22.93 10.81 10.26
C GLU A 225 24.24 11.54 10.60
N VAL A 226 24.72 12.40 9.70
CA VAL A 226 25.91 13.23 9.90
C VAL A 226 25.57 14.52 10.66
N ASN A 227 24.45 15.16 10.32
CA ASN A 227 24.02 16.41 10.93
C ASN A 227 22.51 16.38 11.28
N PRO A 228 22.15 15.94 12.50
CA PRO A 228 20.75 15.82 12.92
C PRO A 228 19.97 17.14 12.92
N ALA A 229 20.66 18.29 12.96
CA ALA A 229 20.03 19.62 12.95
C ALA A 229 19.66 20.10 11.54
N LEU A 230 20.14 19.44 10.48
CA LEU A 230 20.00 19.91 9.10
C LEU A 230 18.56 20.20 8.70
N TRP A 231 17.65 19.27 9.01
CA TRP A 231 16.23 19.42 8.66
C TRP A 231 15.60 20.64 9.36
N LEU A 232 15.78 20.78 10.67
CA LEU A 232 15.22 21.90 11.43
C LEU A 232 15.85 23.24 11.02
N LEU A 233 17.14 23.25 10.71
CA LEU A 233 17.84 24.44 10.21
C LEU A 233 17.29 24.87 8.85
N ALA A 234 17.07 23.94 7.93
CA ALA A 234 16.46 24.22 6.64
C ALA A 234 15.03 24.76 6.80
N VAL A 235 14.20 24.11 7.62
CA VAL A 235 12.84 24.56 7.93
C VAL A 235 12.83 26.00 8.47
N SER A 236 13.76 26.32 9.36
CA SER A 236 13.88 27.65 9.96
C SER A 236 14.40 28.70 8.96
N GLN A 237 15.49 28.39 8.24
CA GLN A 237 16.13 29.30 7.29
C GLN A 237 15.20 29.70 6.15
N TYR A 238 14.46 28.74 5.60
CA TYR A 238 13.49 28.95 4.54
C TYR A 238 12.10 29.32 5.06
N LYS A 239 11.93 29.52 6.38
CA LYS A 239 10.66 29.95 7.02
C LYS A 239 9.46 29.08 6.62
N VAL A 240 9.71 27.78 6.48
CA VAL A 240 8.76 26.81 5.94
C VAL A 240 7.57 26.66 6.88
N ARG A 241 6.37 26.61 6.28
CA ARG A 241 5.12 26.42 7.03
C ARG A 241 4.75 24.95 7.19
N ASP A 242 4.90 24.18 6.11
CA ASP A 242 4.45 22.81 6.00
C ASP A 242 5.65 21.89 5.77
N THR A 243 5.85 20.92 6.65
CA THR A 243 6.95 19.96 6.56
C THR A 243 6.49 18.52 6.75
N PHE A 244 7.18 17.60 6.08
CA PHE A 244 6.92 16.16 6.09
C PHE A 244 8.18 15.43 6.50
N CYS A 245 8.08 14.47 7.43
CA CYS A 245 9.19 13.66 7.91
C CYS A 245 8.75 12.23 8.23
N SER A 246 9.68 11.28 8.33
CA SER A 246 9.39 9.92 8.80
C SER A 246 9.65 9.80 10.32
N TYR A 247 9.19 8.71 10.94
CA TYR A 247 9.52 8.45 12.35
C TYR A 247 11.03 8.33 12.58
N SER A 248 11.79 7.74 11.66
CA SER A 248 13.25 7.66 11.75
C SER A 248 13.90 9.04 11.82
N VAL A 249 13.47 9.97 10.97
CA VAL A 249 13.95 11.36 10.98
C VAL A 249 13.63 12.03 12.31
N MET A 250 12.40 11.87 12.80
CA MET A 250 11.98 12.46 14.06
C MET A 250 12.76 11.91 15.26
N GLU A 251 13.08 10.62 15.22
CA GLU A 251 13.89 9.94 16.22
C GLU A 251 15.35 10.39 16.21
N LEU A 252 15.98 10.49 15.03
CA LEU A 252 17.33 11.03 14.86
C LEU A 252 17.45 12.44 15.45
N CYS A 253 16.47 13.31 15.16
CA CYS A 253 16.45 14.66 15.73
C CYS A 253 16.24 14.64 17.24
N THR A 254 15.34 13.80 17.76
CA THR A 254 15.03 13.74 19.20
C THR A 254 16.22 13.22 20.00
N LYS A 255 16.87 12.14 19.53
CA LYS A 255 18.05 11.54 20.17
C LYS A 255 19.29 12.43 20.00
N GLY A 256 19.55 12.90 18.78
CA GLY A 256 20.76 13.66 18.44
C GLY A 256 20.79 15.10 18.99
N LEU A 257 19.63 15.77 19.07
CA LEU A 257 19.54 17.19 19.45
C LEU A 257 19.05 17.41 20.88
N GLY A 258 18.78 16.34 21.64
CA GLY A 258 18.20 16.40 22.98
C GLY A 258 18.91 17.35 23.95
N LEU A 259 20.25 17.45 23.84
CA LEU A 259 21.09 18.31 24.69
C LEU A 259 21.54 19.61 24.00
N GLN A 260 21.19 19.81 22.72
CA GLN A 260 21.71 20.90 21.89
C GLN A 260 20.68 22.03 21.64
N THR A 261 19.49 21.94 22.23
CA THR A 261 18.39 22.91 22.01
C THR A 261 18.79 24.35 22.31
N ASP A 262 19.50 24.61 23.40
CA ASP A 262 19.98 25.97 23.75
C ASP A 262 21.02 26.49 22.75
N SER A 263 21.92 25.62 22.31
CA SER A 263 22.90 25.96 21.27
C SER A 263 22.21 26.28 19.95
N LEU A 264 21.20 25.49 19.54
CA LEU A 264 20.41 25.76 18.34
C LEU A 264 19.66 27.09 18.43
N LYS A 265 19.12 27.42 19.61
CA LYS A 265 18.47 28.71 19.87
C LYS A 265 19.46 29.87 19.70
N SER A 266 20.68 29.74 20.22
CA SER A 266 21.74 30.74 20.07
C SER A 266 22.20 30.92 18.61
N ARG A 267 22.07 29.88 17.79
CA ARG A 267 22.33 29.91 16.34
C ARG A 267 21.17 30.52 15.53
N GLY A 268 20.10 30.95 16.20
CA GLY A 268 18.95 31.60 15.57
C GLY A 268 17.92 30.64 15.00
N LEU A 269 17.89 29.37 15.43
CA LEU A 269 16.86 28.42 15.01
C LEU A 269 15.49 28.80 15.60
N GLU A 270 14.53 29.08 14.73
CA GLU A 270 13.14 29.41 15.08
C GLU A 270 12.15 28.58 14.25
N LEU A 271 11.25 27.87 14.93
CA LEU A 271 10.23 26.98 14.34
C LEU A 271 8.80 27.54 14.47
N SER A 272 8.63 28.80 14.90
CA SER A 272 7.33 29.46 15.10
C SER A 272 6.46 29.54 13.83
N ARG A 273 7.08 29.44 12.66
CA ARG A 273 6.44 29.45 11.34
C ARG A 273 5.80 28.12 10.97
N VAL A 274 6.28 27.02 11.54
CA VAL A 274 5.77 25.68 11.25
C VAL A 274 4.35 25.56 11.79
N ARG A 275 3.40 25.37 10.89
CA ARG A 275 1.99 25.12 11.24
C ARG A 275 1.61 23.66 11.04
N THR A 276 2.27 22.99 10.11
CA THR A 276 2.03 21.59 9.81
C THR A 276 3.36 20.85 9.75
N CYS A 277 3.51 19.83 10.59
CA CYS A 277 4.62 18.89 10.61
C CYS A 277 4.01 17.49 10.58
N VAL A 278 3.83 16.94 9.39
CA VAL A 278 3.23 15.61 9.20
C VAL A 278 4.31 14.56 9.32
N VAL A 279 4.13 13.63 10.24
CA VAL A 279 4.93 12.42 10.36
C VAL A 279 4.29 11.33 9.52
N VAL A 280 4.97 10.94 8.45
CA VAL A 280 4.54 9.92 7.49
C VAL A 280 5.01 8.57 7.96
N ALA A 281 4.06 7.64 8.11
CA ALA A 281 4.33 6.28 8.51
C ALA A 281 3.26 5.32 7.97
N GLU A 282 3.68 4.09 7.65
CA GLU A 282 2.80 2.97 7.33
C GLU A 282 2.65 2.05 8.55
N GLU A 283 2.58 2.62 9.75
CA GLU A 283 2.43 1.87 11.01
C GLU A 283 1.58 2.64 12.03
N ARG A 284 1.27 2.00 13.16
CA ARG A 284 0.53 2.64 14.25
C ARG A 284 1.30 3.89 14.75
N PRO A 285 0.62 5.04 14.95
CA PRO A 285 1.26 6.24 15.46
C PRO A 285 2.07 6.08 16.77
N ARG A 286 3.34 6.52 16.77
CA ARG A 286 4.26 6.43 17.93
C ARG A 286 4.07 7.61 18.89
N ILE A 287 3.06 7.52 19.75
CA ILE A 287 2.63 8.59 20.69
C ILE A 287 3.80 9.15 21.52
N ALA A 288 4.61 8.28 22.12
CA ALA A 288 5.71 8.70 23.00
C ALA A 288 6.79 9.50 22.27
N LEU A 289 7.09 9.12 21.03
CA LEU A 289 8.07 9.81 20.19
C LEU A 289 7.54 11.18 19.76
N THR A 290 6.30 11.26 19.30
CA THR A 290 5.63 12.52 18.92
C THR A 290 5.57 13.50 20.09
N GLN A 291 5.20 13.03 21.28
CA GLN A 291 5.17 13.87 22.48
C GLN A 291 6.56 14.35 22.90
N SER A 292 7.57 13.47 22.83
CA SER A 292 8.95 13.81 23.18
C SER A 292 9.52 14.86 22.23
N PHE A 293 9.31 14.69 20.92
CA PHE A 293 9.71 15.65 19.90
C PHE A 293 9.03 17.02 20.10
N SER A 294 7.71 17.05 20.24
CA SER A 294 6.97 18.31 20.49
C SER A 294 7.42 19.01 21.77
N LYS A 295 7.72 18.25 22.83
CA LYS A 295 8.19 18.82 24.10
C LYS A 295 9.60 19.40 23.95
N LEU A 296 10.50 18.70 23.28
CA LEU A 296 11.89 19.09 23.10
C LEU A 296 12.03 20.39 22.30
N PHE A 297 11.28 20.53 21.21
CA PHE A 297 11.37 21.70 20.31
C PHE A 297 10.39 22.83 20.63
N LYS A 298 9.62 22.70 21.73
CA LYS A 298 8.68 23.73 22.17
C LYS A 298 9.34 25.08 22.39
N ASP A 299 10.51 25.09 23.03
CA ASP A 299 11.24 26.33 23.40
C ASP A 299 11.94 27.00 22.20
N LEU A 300 11.97 26.29 21.07
CA LEU A 300 12.42 26.77 19.75
C LEU A 300 11.24 27.26 18.89
N GLY A 301 10.03 27.28 19.43
CA GLY A 301 8.82 27.81 18.78
C GLY A 301 7.95 26.78 18.07
N LEU A 302 8.30 25.48 18.11
CA LEU A 302 7.44 24.45 17.54
C LEU A 302 6.19 24.28 18.40
N HIS A 303 5.03 24.58 17.84
CA HIS A 303 3.78 24.37 18.54
C HIS A 303 3.46 22.86 18.57
N PRO A 304 3.12 22.23 19.72
CA PRO A 304 2.82 20.79 19.77
C PRO A 304 1.71 20.36 18.80
N ARG A 305 0.65 21.16 18.68
CA ARG A 305 -0.43 21.00 17.68
C ARG A 305 0.00 21.05 16.20
N ALA A 306 1.20 21.53 15.89
CA ALA A 306 1.71 21.51 14.52
C ALA A 306 2.11 20.09 14.11
N VAL A 307 2.47 19.24 15.07
CA VAL A 307 2.87 17.86 14.79
C VAL A 307 1.65 16.98 14.65
N SER A 308 1.52 16.32 13.51
CA SER A 308 0.43 15.41 13.19
C SER A 308 0.96 14.16 12.51
N THR A 309 0.11 13.16 12.35
CA THR A 309 0.46 11.93 11.65
C THR A 309 -0.32 11.81 10.35
N SER A 310 0.21 10.99 9.46
CA SER A 310 -0.52 10.49 8.31
C SER A 310 -0.40 8.98 8.23
N PHE A 311 -1.40 8.34 7.65
CA PHE A 311 -1.38 6.93 7.35
C PHE A 311 -1.61 6.69 5.86
N GLY A 312 -0.76 5.85 5.30
CA GLY A 312 -0.83 5.34 3.94
C GLY A 312 -0.30 3.91 3.91
N CYS A 313 -0.51 3.24 2.78
CA CYS A 313 -0.01 1.90 2.53
C CYS A 313 0.32 1.76 1.03
N ARG A 314 0.85 0.60 0.65
CA ARG A 314 1.21 0.31 -0.76
C ARG A 314 0.01 0.37 -1.71
N VAL A 315 -1.18 0.06 -1.21
CA VAL A 315 -2.43 0.07 -1.98
C VAL A 315 -2.98 1.47 -2.16
N ASN A 316 -2.74 2.35 -1.18
CA ASN A 316 -3.13 3.74 -1.20
C ASN A 316 -2.11 4.59 -0.40
N LEU A 317 -1.32 5.39 -1.13
CA LEU A 317 -0.17 6.11 -0.56
C LEU A 317 -0.52 7.12 0.54
N ALA A 318 -1.76 7.59 0.61
CA ALA A 318 -2.26 8.41 1.71
C ALA A 318 -3.77 8.24 1.85
N ILE A 319 -4.18 7.62 2.95
CA ILE A 319 -5.57 7.41 3.32
C ILE A 319 -6.02 8.54 4.26
N CYS A 320 -5.18 8.82 5.25
CA CYS A 320 -5.41 9.82 6.28
C CYS A 320 -4.23 10.78 6.35
N LEU A 321 -4.52 12.07 6.40
CA LEU A 321 -3.54 13.12 6.60
C LEU A 321 -4.20 14.29 7.30
N GLN A 322 -3.65 14.71 8.44
CA GLN A 322 -4.18 15.85 9.18
C GLN A 322 -3.21 17.02 9.12
N PRO A 323 -3.36 17.94 8.16
CA PRO A 323 -2.66 19.20 8.19
C PRO A 323 -3.48 20.18 9.04
N HIS A 324 -2.81 20.93 9.91
CA HIS A 324 -3.53 21.84 10.79
C HIS A 324 -4.03 23.06 10.00
N ARG A 325 -5.35 23.20 9.88
CA ARG A 325 -5.98 24.42 9.35
C ARG A 325 -5.95 25.53 10.41
N LEU A 326 -4.92 26.36 10.37
CA LEU A 326 -5.00 27.74 10.86
C LEU A 326 -5.74 28.60 9.82
N GLY A 327 -7.00 28.27 9.53
CA GLY A 327 -7.87 29.02 8.62
C GLY A 327 -8.97 29.75 9.40
N LYS A 328 -9.20 31.04 9.08
CA LYS A 328 -10.25 32.04 9.45
C LYS A 328 -10.98 31.99 10.83
N LEU A 329 -11.19 30.85 11.47
CA LEU A 329 -11.66 30.72 12.86
C LEU A 329 -10.56 31.06 13.89
N ALA A 330 -9.31 31.19 13.46
CA ALA A 330 -8.22 31.67 14.30
C ALA A 330 -8.38 33.14 14.75
N ASP A 331 -9.10 33.97 13.98
CA ASP A 331 -9.43 35.36 14.37
C ASP A 331 -10.48 35.39 15.51
N GLN A 332 -11.11 34.25 15.81
CA GLN A 332 -12.10 34.09 16.88
C GLN A 332 -11.61 33.19 18.04
N GLY A 333 -10.33 32.79 18.06
CA GLY A 333 -9.77 32.03 19.17
C GLY A 333 -10.27 30.59 19.32
N THR A 334 -11.03 30.06 18.37
CA THR A 334 -11.51 28.67 18.41
C THR A 334 -10.58 27.74 17.62
N SER A 335 -9.80 26.99 18.38
CA SER A 335 -8.86 25.94 17.97
C SER A 335 -9.47 24.92 17.01
N GLY A 336 -8.73 24.51 15.98
CA GLY A 336 -8.96 23.21 15.33
C GLY A 336 -8.77 22.07 16.33
N PRO A 337 -9.37 20.89 16.10
CA PRO A 337 -9.39 19.82 17.09
C PRO A 337 -8.00 19.19 17.33
N ASP A 338 -7.69 18.89 18.58
CA ASP A 338 -6.49 18.13 18.96
C ASP A 338 -6.61 16.68 18.48
N PRO A 339 -5.51 16.04 18.01
CA PRO A 339 -5.54 14.64 17.61
C PRO A 339 -6.00 13.77 18.78
N THR A 340 -7.06 12.99 18.54
CA THR A 340 -7.72 12.26 19.61
C THR A 340 -6.94 10.99 19.95
N THR A 341 -6.54 10.86 21.23
CA THR A 341 -5.99 9.61 21.77
C THR A 341 -7.09 8.88 22.51
N VAL A 342 -7.37 7.66 22.10
CA VAL A 342 -8.32 6.76 22.76
C VAL A 342 -7.57 5.69 23.52
N PHE A 343 -8.15 5.22 24.62
CA PHE A 343 -7.58 4.13 25.40
C PHE A 343 -8.41 2.89 25.16
N VAL A 344 -7.78 1.82 24.67
CA VAL A 344 -8.42 0.56 24.32
C VAL A 344 -7.97 -0.53 25.29
N ASP A 345 -8.87 -1.42 25.68
CA ASP A 345 -8.54 -2.60 26.48
C ASP A 345 -7.72 -3.59 25.63
N MET A 346 -6.46 -3.85 26.03
CA MET A 346 -5.61 -4.82 25.33
C MET A 346 -6.22 -6.23 25.29
N ARG A 347 -6.98 -6.65 26.32
CA ARG A 347 -7.57 -7.99 26.34
C ARG A 347 -8.69 -8.12 25.32
N ALA A 348 -9.48 -7.08 25.14
CA ALA A 348 -10.51 -7.04 24.10
C ALA A 348 -9.86 -7.04 22.71
N LEU A 349 -8.78 -6.27 22.54
CA LEU A 349 -8.07 -6.16 21.26
C LEU A 349 -7.52 -7.51 20.78
N ARG A 350 -7.04 -8.36 21.71
CA ARG A 350 -6.56 -9.72 21.42
C ARG A 350 -7.63 -10.67 20.86
N HIS A 351 -8.90 -10.33 21.06
CA HIS A 351 -10.08 -11.08 20.58
C HIS A 351 -10.80 -10.32 19.45
N ASP A 352 -10.07 -9.47 18.73
CA ASP A 352 -10.60 -8.65 17.62
C ASP A 352 -11.78 -7.74 18.01
N ARG A 353 -11.78 -7.27 19.27
CA ARG A 353 -12.79 -6.35 19.78
C ARG A 353 -12.17 -5.03 20.24
N VAL A 354 -12.86 -3.94 19.95
CA VAL A 354 -12.48 -2.61 20.38
C VAL A 354 -13.36 -2.22 21.56
N ARG A 355 -12.77 -2.22 22.75
CA ARG A 355 -13.42 -1.73 23.97
C ARG A 355 -12.66 -0.54 24.51
N LEU A 356 -13.35 0.59 24.61
CA LEU A 356 -12.78 1.81 25.18
C LEU A 356 -12.75 1.72 26.71
N VAL A 357 -11.66 2.19 27.28
CA VAL A 357 -11.43 2.27 28.72
C VAL A 357 -10.98 3.67 29.10
N GLU A 358 -11.00 3.97 30.40
CA GLU A 358 -10.48 5.24 30.89
C GLU A 358 -8.95 5.22 30.94
N ARG A 359 -8.35 6.41 30.86
CA ARG A 359 -6.91 6.59 30.99
C ARG A 359 -6.44 6.05 32.35
N GLY A 360 -5.46 5.15 32.33
CA GLY A 360 -4.89 4.55 33.54
C GLY A 360 -5.63 3.30 34.02
N SER A 361 -6.64 2.82 33.28
CA SER A 361 -7.23 1.50 33.52
C SER A 361 -6.18 0.40 33.38
N PRO A 362 -6.29 -0.70 34.15
CA PRO A 362 -5.40 -1.85 33.97
C PRO A 362 -5.53 -2.36 32.53
N HIS A 363 -4.39 -2.62 31.88
CA HIS A 363 -4.31 -3.03 30.47
C HIS A 363 -4.82 -1.98 29.46
N SER A 364 -4.88 -0.70 29.82
CA SER A 364 -5.20 0.36 28.85
C SER A 364 -4.05 0.58 27.86
N LEU A 365 -4.33 0.48 26.57
CA LEU A 365 -3.43 0.79 25.48
C LEU A 365 -3.83 2.12 24.83
N PRO A 366 -2.97 3.16 24.85
CA PRO A 366 -3.26 4.39 24.15
C PRO A 366 -3.07 4.20 22.63
N VAL A 367 -4.11 4.54 21.85
CA VAL A 367 -4.10 4.53 20.39
C VAL A 367 -4.46 5.94 19.91
N MET A 368 -3.59 6.53 19.11
CA MET A 368 -3.78 7.87 18.57
C MET A 368 -4.42 7.79 17.18
N GLU A 369 -5.29 8.74 16.89
CA GLU A 369 -5.86 8.94 15.55
C GLU A 369 -4.76 9.09 14.51
N SER A 370 -4.90 8.39 13.37
CA SER A 370 -3.89 8.36 12.32
C SER A 370 -3.94 9.60 11.42
N GLY A 371 -5.05 10.34 11.47
CA GLY A 371 -5.29 11.61 10.79
C GLY A 371 -6.69 11.68 10.18
N LYS A 372 -7.01 12.82 9.56
CA LYS A 372 -8.27 13.00 8.85
C LYS A 372 -8.27 12.30 7.49
N ILE A 373 -9.35 11.58 7.18
CA ILE A 373 -9.55 10.92 5.89
C ILE A 373 -9.49 11.94 4.76
N LEU A 374 -8.73 11.63 3.70
CA LEU A 374 -8.57 12.53 2.55
C LEU A 374 -9.88 12.67 1.75
N PRO A 375 -10.09 13.84 1.09
CA PRO A 375 -11.24 14.02 0.20
C PRO A 375 -11.30 12.94 -0.88
N GLY A 376 -12.48 12.35 -1.11
CA GLY A 376 -12.67 11.30 -2.12
C GLY A 376 -12.24 9.90 -1.69
N VAL A 377 -11.79 9.72 -0.45
CA VAL A 377 -11.51 8.40 0.15
C VAL A 377 -12.73 7.94 0.94
N ARG A 378 -13.18 6.73 0.65
CA ARG A 378 -14.15 5.98 1.47
C ARG A 378 -13.43 4.83 2.15
N ILE A 379 -13.78 4.59 3.40
CA ILE A 379 -13.18 3.53 4.22
C ILE A 379 -14.31 2.66 4.78
N ILE A 380 -14.08 1.35 4.82
CA ILE A 380 -14.90 0.42 5.57
C ILE A 380 -14.01 -0.53 6.36
N ILE A 381 -14.48 -0.95 7.53
CA ILE A 381 -13.83 -1.98 8.33
C ILE A 381 -14.52 -3.31 8.02
N ALA A 382 -13.77 -4.28 7.51
CA ALA A 382 -14.30 -5.57 7.08
C ALA A 382 -13.52 -6.73 7.70
N ASN A 383 -14.18 -7.86 7.87
CA ASN A 383 -13.49 -9.08 8.27
C ASN A 383 -12.77 -9.66 7.02
N PRO A 384 -11.45 -9.91 7.10
CA PRO A 384 -10.66 -10.39 5.97
C PRO A 384 -11.07 -11.78 5.46
N GLU A 385 -11.67 -12.63 6.31
CA GLU A 385 -12.08 -13.99 6.00
C GLU A 385 -13.52 -14.06 5.49
N THR A 386 -14.46 -13.43 6.22
CA THR A 386 -15.88 -13.48 5.84
C THR A 386 -16.26 -12.47 4.77
N LYS A 387 -15.37 -11.50 4.48
CA LYS A 387 -15.63 -10.34 3.60
C LYS A 387 -16.86 -9.52 4.00
N GLY A 388 -17.30 -9.64 5.26
CA GLY A 388 -18.44 -8.92 5.80
C GLY A 388 -18.04 -7.60 6.48
N PRO A 389 -18.83 -6.53 6.36
CA PRO A 389 -18.59 -5.30 7.11
C PRO A 389 -18.72 -5.53 8.62
N LEU A 390 -17.88 -4.86 9.39
CA LEU A 390 -17.83 -4.92 10.84
C LEU A 390 -18.33 -3.61 11.45
N GLY A 391 -19.02 -3.70 12.59
CA GLY A 391 -19.48 -2.53 13.35
C GLY A 391 -18.39 -1.94 14.25
N ASP A 392 -18.63 -0.74 14.78
CA ASP A 392 -17.68 0.13 15.51
C ASP A 392 -16.94 -0.52 16.71
N SER A 393 -17.46 -1.62 17.26
CA SER A 393 -16.85 -2.33 18.40
C SER A 393 -15.96 -3.51 18.01
N HIS A 394 -15.73 -3.74 16.71
CA HIS A 394 -14.91 -4.82 16.21
C HIS A 394 -13.65 -4.28 15.55
N LEU A 395 -12.56 -5.01 15.71
CA LEU A 395 -11.33 -4.81 14.97
C LEU A 395 -11.44 -5.56 13.65
N GLY A 396 -11.06 -4.89 12.56
CA GLY A 396 -11.09 -5.51 11.23
C GLY A 396 -10.05 -4.94 10.31
N GLU A 397 -9.98 -5.49 9.11
CA GLU A 397 -9.13 -4.97 8.06
C GLU A 397 -9.72 -3.67 7.51
N ILE A 398 -8.85 -2.68 7.31
CA ILE A 398 -9.20 -1.40 6.71
C ILE A 398 -9.27 -1.60 5.19
N TRP A 399 -10.46 -1.43 4.62
CA TRP A 399 -10.69 -1.50 3.18
C TRP A 399 -10.94 -0.09 2.66
N VAL A 400 -10.33 0.24 1.52
CA VAL A 400 -10.31 1.61 0.99
C VAL A 400 -10.84 1.62 -0.43
N HIS A 401 -11.77 2.53 -0.68
CA HIS A 401 -12.23 2.86 -2.03
C HIS A 401 -11.93 4.33 -2.30
N SER A 402 -11.04 4.61 -3.25
CA SER A 402 -10.74 5.97 -3.68
C SER A 402 -10.32 6.01 -5.14
N GLY A 403 -10.51 7.18 -5.77
CA GLY A 403 -10.01 7.42 -7.12
C GLY A 403 -8.49 7.39 -7.24
N HIS A 404 -7.76 7.42 -6.12
CA HIS A 404 -6.29 7.36 -6.07
C HIS A 404 -5.72 6.06 -5.52
N ASN A 405 -6.54 5.00 -5.44
CA ASN A 405 -6.03 3.66 -5.20
C ASN A 405 -5.10 3.23 -6.34
N ALA A 406 -4.10 2.41 -6.02
CA ALA A 406 -3.32 1.73 -7.06
C ALA A 406 -4.20 0.71 -7.79
N SER A 407 -3.89 0.45 -9.06
CA SER A 407 -4.65 -0.46 -9.92
C SER A 407 -4.22 -1.92 -9.82
N GLY A 408 -3.05 -2.20 -9.24
CA GLY A 408 -2.48 -3.55 -9.17
C GLY A 408 -1.00 -3.54 -8.76
N TYR A 409 -0.45 -4.73 -8.53
CA TYR A 409 1.00 -4.91 -8.41
C TYR A 409 1.60 -5.19 -9.78
N PHE A 410 2.74 -4.57 -10.09
CA PHE A 410 3.46 -4.91 -11.31
C PHE A 410 4.30 -6.18 -11.06
N THR A 411 4.00 -7.26 -11.78
CA THR A 411 4.77 -8.51 -11.74
C THR A 411 5.35 -8.82 -13.12
N VAL A 412 6.65 -9.09 -13.19
CA VAL A 412 7.33 -9.51 -14.44
C VAL A 412 6.91 -10.92 -14.86
N TYR A 413 6.46 -11.76 -13.90
CA TYR A 413 6.17 -13.19 -14.12
C TYR A 413 4.66 -13.55 -14.11
N GLY A 414 3.77 -12.56 -14.26
CA GLY A 414 2.37 -12.80 -14.62
C GLY A 414 1.47 -13.51 -13.59
N ASP A 415 1.79 -13.49 -12.30
CA ASP A 415 0.89 -14.06 -11.28
C ASP A 415 -0.23 -13.06 -10.94
N GLU A 416 -1.23 -12.99 -11.82
CA GLU A 416 -2.36 -12.03 -11.76
C GLU A 416 -3.44 -12.45 -10.74
N SER A 417 -3.46 -13.72 -10.36
CA SER A 417 -4.49 -14.31 -9.47
C SER A 417 -4.49 -13.69 -8.07
N LEU A 418 -3.31 -13.36 -7.54
CA LEU A 418 -3.14 -12.70 -6.24
C LEU A 418 -3.47 -11.19 -6.29
N GLN A 419 -3.50 -10.56 -7.48
CA GLN A 419 -3.71 -9.13 -7.63
C GLN A 419 -5.20 -8.75 -7.56
N SER A 420 -6.08 -9.58 -8.14
CA SER A 420 -7.51 -9.28 -8.22
C SER A 420 -8.16 -9.16 -6.83
N ASP A 421 -7.81 -10.06 -5.90
CA ASP A 421 -8.41 -10.07 -4.56
C ASP A 421 -7.97 -8.88 -3.69
N HIS A 422 -6.79 -8.31 -3.92
CA HIS A 422 -6.30 -7.17 -3.14
C HIS A 422 -6.90 -5.84 -3.58
N PHE A 423 -7.17 -5.64 -4.87
CA PHE A 423 -7.62 -4.34 -5.40
C PHE A 423 -9.11 -4.32 -5.78
N ASN A 424 -9.70 -5.49 -6.06
CA ASN A 424 -11.08 -5.62 -6.55
C ASN A 424 -11.97 -6.44 -5.61
N SER A 425 -11.72 -6.38 -4.29
CA SER A 425 -12.52 -7.09 -3.30
C SER A 425 -13.93 -6.50 -3.18
N ARG A 426 -14.91 -7.36 -2.95
CA ARG A 426 -16.32 -6.99 -2.73
C ARG A 426 -16.79 -7.50 -1.37
N LEU A 427 -17.70 -6.75 -0.75
CA LEU A 427 -18.32 -7.18 0.49
C LEU A 427 -19.27 -8.35 0.23
N SER A 428 -19.41 -9.25 1.19
CA SER A 428 -20.33 -10.39 1.13
C SER A 428 -21.80 -9.97 1.29
N PHE A 429 -22.06 -8.87 2.00
CA PHE A 429 -23.39 -8.29 2.21
C PHE A 429 -23.30 -6.79 2.44
N GLY A 430 -24.42 -6.06 2.28
CA GLY A 430 -24.44 -4.60 2.31
C GLY A 430 -24.18 -4.02 0.92
N ASP A 431 -23.17 -3.17 0.76
CA ASP A 431 -22.76 -2.63 -0.54
C ASP A 431 -21.84 -3.61 -1.28
N THR A 432 -22.43 -4.56 -1.98
CA THR A 432 -21.72 -5.59 -2.76
C THR A 432 -21.22 -5.08 -4.13
N GLN A 433 -21.65 -3.88 -4.54
CA GLN A 433 -21.36 -3.31 -5.86
C GLN A 433 -20.08 -2.49 -5.86
N THR A 434 -19.75 -1.81 -4.76
CA THR A 434 -18.49 -1.08 -4.64
C THR A 434 -17.29 -2.03 -4.59
N LEU A 435 -16.27 -1.75 -5.40
CA LEU A 435 -14.96 -2.39 -5.35
C LEU A 435 -14.11 -1.75 -4.25
N TRP A 436 -13.50 -2.59 -3.41
CA TRP A 436 -12.68 -2.18 -2.29
C TRP A 436 -11.26 -2.72 -2.44
N ALA A 437 -10.29 -1.88 -2.11
CA ALA A 437 -8.90 -2.27 -2.04
C ALA A 437 -8.53 -2.60 -0.59
N ARG A 438 -7.98 -3.79 -0.38
CA ARG A 438 -7.57 -4.36 0.90
C ARG A 438 -6.22 -3.81 1.31
N THR A 439 -6.15 -3.11 2.44
CA THR A 439 -4.90 -2.45 2.85
C THR A 439 -3.90 -3.40 3.50
N GLY A 440 -4.36 -4.54 4.05
CA GLY A 440 -3.55 -5.40 4.91
C GLY A 440 -3.33 -4.84 6.32
N TYR A 441 -3.99 -3.75 6.72
CA TYR A 441 -3.88 -3.17 8.06
C TYR A 441 -5.16 -3.34 8.86
N LEU A 442 -5.01 -3.70 10.13
CA LEU A 442 -6.07 -3.78 11.11
C LEU A 442 -6.32 -2.42 11.76
N GLY A 443 -7.59 -2.06 11.91
CA GLY A 443 -7.99 -0.83 12.58
C GLY A 443 -9.48 -0.76 12.83
N PHE A 444 -9.91 0.40 13.32
CA PHE A 444 -11.31 0.71 13.53
C PHE A 444 -11.58 2.18 13.22
N LEU A 445 -12.82 2.45 12.81
CA LEU A 445 -13.33 3.81 12.64
C LEU A 445 -14.07 4.22 13.90
N ARG A 446 -13.95 5.49 14.26
CA ARG A 446 -14.78 6.07 15.30
C ARG A 446 -15.17 7.49 14.94
N ARG A 447 -16.44 7.78 15.10
CA ARG A 447 -16.98 9.12 14.99
C ARG A 447 -16.54 9.95 16.20
N THR A 448 -15.72 10.96 15.95
CA THR A 448 -15.24 11.87 17.00
C THR A 448 -16.32 12.88 17.36
N GLU A 449 -16.21 13.48 18.54
CA GLU A 449 -17.07 14.61 18.95
C GLU A 449 -16.73 15.90 18.19
N LEU A 450 -15.66 15.88 17.41
CA LEU A 450 -15.10 17.02 16.71
C LEU A 450 -15.83 17.18 15.39
N THR A 451 -16.32 18.39 15.13
CA THR A 451 -16.95 18.72 13.85
C THR A 451 -15.89 19.14 12.84
N ASP A 452 -16.05 18.69 11.61
CA ASP A 452 -15.27 19.14 10.48
C ASP A 452 -15.60 20.60 10.10
N ALA A 453 -14.95 21.12 9.06
CA ALA A 453 -15.19 22.47 8.55
C ALA A 453 -16.63 22.67 8.01
N SER A 454 -17.38 21.59 7.79
CA SER A 454 -18.78 21.55 7.36
C SER A 454 -19.76 21.53 8.54
N GLY A 455 -19.27 21.33 9.78
CA GLY A 455 -20.12 21.16 10.96
C GLY A 455 -20.57 19.71 11.22
N GLU A 456 -20.11 18.74 10.43
CA GLU A 456 -20.41 17.31 10.62
C GLU A 456 -19.36 16.64 11.49
N ARG A 457 -19.76 15.67 12.32
CA ARG A 457 -18.80 14.91 13.15
C ARG A 457 -17.83 14.13 12.27
N HIS A 458 -16.53 14.31 12.54
CA HIS A 458 -15.41 13.73 11.82
C HIS A 458 -15.19 12.26 12.19
N ASP A 459 -15.11 11.39 11.18
CA ASP A 459 -14.74 9.99 11.34
C ASP A 459 -13.21 9.85 11.36
N ALA A 460 -12.68 9.42 12.51
CA ALA A 460 -11.27 9.20 12.74
C ALA A 460 -10.89 7.74 12.52
N LEU A 461 -9.77 7.52 11.83
CA LEU A 461 -9.19 6.20 11.62
C LEU A 461 -8.12 5.91 12.68
N TYR A 462 -8.28 4.79 13.39
CA TYR A 462 -7.30 4.28 14.33
C TYR A 462 -6.68 3.01 13.77
N VAL A 463 -5.40 3.09 13.39
CA VAL A 463 -4.63 1.94 12.90
C VAL A 463 -4.02 1.22 14.09
N VAL A 464 -4.20 -0.09 14.13
CA VAL A 464 -3.70 -0.95 15.21
C VAL A 464 -2.43 -1.67 14.77
N GLY A 465 -2.33 -2.17 13.54
CA GLY A 465 -1.11 -2.81 13.05
C GLY A 465 -1.35 -3.55 11.75
N ALA A 466 -0.27 -4.05 11.14
CA ALA A 466 -0.37 -4.85 9.93
C ALA A 466 -0.91 -6.25 10.26
N LEU A 467 -1.74 -6.80 9.37
CA LEU A 467 -2.38 -8.11 9.53
C LEU A 467 -1.37 -9.25 9.37
N ASP A 468 -0.41 -9.10 8.46
CA ASP A 468 0.67 -10.04 8.17
C ASP A 468 1.71 -10.12 9.29
N GLU A 469 1.93 -9.02 10.01
CA GLU A 469 2.81 -8.98 11.18
C GLU A 469 2.13 -9.45 12.48
N ALA A 470 0.79 -9.53 12.51
CA ALA A 470 0.06 -9.92 13.70
C ALA A 470 0.33 -11.39 14.03
N MET A 471 0.74 -11.66 15.27
CA MET A 471 1.07 -13.01 15.73
C MET A 471 -0.14 -13.63 16.40
N GLU A 472 -0.49 -14.85 16.02
CA GLU A 472 -1.52 -15.62 16.71
C GLU A 472 -0.87 -16.65 17.64
N LEU A 473 -1.09 -16.49 18.95
CA LEU A 473 -0.55 -17.38 19.97
C LEU A 473 -1.68 -17.81 20.90
N ARG A 474 -1.93 -19.12 20.97
CA ARG A 474 -3.00 -19.73 21.79
C ARG A 474 -4.41 -19.18 21.45
N GLY A 475 -4.68 -18.92 20.17
CA GLY A 475 -5.96 -18.39 19.69
C GLY A 475 -6.23 -16.92 20.05
N MET A 476 -5.19 -16.19 20.48
CA MET A 476 -5.24 -14.75 20.74
C MET A 476 -4.28 -14.03 19.78
N ARG A 477 -4.70 -12.85 19.31
CA ARG A 477 -3.90 -12.02 18.41
C ARG A 477 -3.04 -11.03 19.19
N TYR A 478 -1.74 -11.00 18.88
CA TYR A 478 -0.76 -10.10 19.47
C TYR A 478 -0.11 -9.24 18.38
N HIS A 479 -0.10 -7.92 18.59
CA HIS A 479 0.63 -7.02 17.71
C HIS A 479 2.07 -6.86 18.23
N PRO A 480 3.10 -7.09 17.39
CA PRO A 480 4.51 -7.00 17.82
C PRO A 480 4.85 -5.68 18.52
N ILE A 481 4.32 -4.56 18.02
CA ILE A 481 4.54 -3.22 18.58
C ILE A 481 4.18 -3.10 20.06
N ASP A 482 3.15 -3.82 20.52
CA ASP A 482 2.69 -3.77 21.92
C ASP A 482 3.69 -4.48 22.85
N ILE A 483 4.25 -5.60 22.39
CA ILE A 483 5.27 -6.37 23.10
C ILE A 483 6.58 -5.58 23.09
N GLU A 484 7.02 -5.10 21.93
CA GLU A 484 8.25 -4.31 21.76
C GLU A 484 8.25 -3.06 22.65
N THR A 485 7.15 -2.32 22.69
CA THR A 485 7.01 -1.13 23.56
C THR A 485 7.12 -1.49 25.03
N SER A 486 6.68 -2.68 25.42
CA SER A 486 6.80 -3.17 26.80
C SER A 486 8.22 -3.59 27.12
N VAL A 487 8.89 -4.27 26.20
CA VAL A 487 10.30 -4.68 26.31
C VAL A 487 11.23 -3.47 26.38
N ILE A 488 11.05 -2.46 25.53
CA ILE A 488 11.89 -1.24 25.52
C ILE A 488 11.77 -0.47 26.85
N ARG A 489 10.59 -0.50 27.50
CA ARG A 489 10.38 0.17 28.79
C ARG A 489 11.10 -0.50 29.97
N THR A 490 11.54 -1.75 29.81
CA THR A 490 12.10 -2.53 30.93
C THR A 490 13.46 -2.01 31.40
N HIS A 491 14.30 -1.55 30.48
CA HIS A 491 15.66 -1.17 30.81
C HIS A 491 16.19 -0.09 29.86
N LYS A 492 16.86 0.93 30.43
CA LYS A 492 17.35 2.10 29.67
C LYS A 492 18.43 1.78 28.64
N SER A 493 19.13 0.66 28.79
CA SER A 493 20.15 0.26 27.81
C SER A 493 19.54 -0.41 26.58
N ILE A 494 18.24 -0.73 26.57
CA ILE A 494 17.59 -1.30 25.39
C ILE A 494 17.33 -0.16 24.41
N THR A 495 18.01 -0.20 23.27
CA THR A 495 17.84 0.80 22.21
C THR A 495 16.67 0.45 21.32
N GLU A 496 16.62 -0.80 20.86
CA GLU A 496 15.62 -1.33 19.96
C GLU A 496 15.25 -2.77 20.32
N CYS A 497 14.06 -3.17 19.88
CA CYS A 497 13.52 -4.51 20.11
C CYS A 497 12.68 -4.94 18.91
N ALA A 498 12.79 -6.20 18.50
CA ALA A 498 11.96 -6.80 17.48
C ALA A 498 11.47 -8.16 17.95
N VAL A 499 10.20 -8.46 17.65
CA VAL A 499 9.54 -9.68 18.10
C VAL A 499 8.94 -10.43 16.92
N PHE A 500 9.12 -11.74 16.89
CA PHE A 500 8.53 -12.63 15.90
C PHE A 500 8.28 -14.03 16.48
N THR A 501 7.56 -14.87 15.75
CA THR A 501 7.29 -16.26 16.13
C THR A 501 8.22 -17.24 15.43
N TRP A 502 8.62 -18.29 16.15
CA TRP A 502 9.33 -19.45 15.62
C TRP A 502 8.76 -20.73 16.22
N THR A 503 8.18 -21.61 15.38
CA THR A 503 7.59 -22.89 15.83
C THR A 503 6.63 -22.74 17.04
N ASN A 504 5.76 -21.73 17.01
CA ASN A 504 4.84 -21.34 18.10
C ASN A 504 5.51 -20.80 19.39
N LEU A 505 6.83 -20.63 19.40
CA LEU A 505 7.56 -19.91 20.44
C LEU A 505 7.68 -18.44 20.08
N LEU A 506 7.63 -17.59 21.11
CA LEU A 506 7.91 -16.16 20.97
C LEU A 506 9.42 -15.94 21.04
N VAL A 507 9.98 -15.33 20.00
CA VAL A 507 11.39 -14.91 19.95
C VAL A 507 11.44 -13.40 20.11
N VAL A 508 12.26 -12.93 21.05
CA VAL A 508 12.47 -11.51 21.32
C VAL A 508 13.93 -11.18 21.07
N VAL A 509 14.19 -10.31 20.09
CA VAL A 509 15.53 -9.80 19.76
C VAL A 509 15.67 -8.40 20.33
N VAL A 510 16.73 -8.14 21.08
CA VAL A 510 16.96 -6.89 21.80
C VAL A 510 18.35 -6.34 21.47
N GLU A 511 18.40 -5.07 21.07
CA GLU A 511 19.65 -4.31 20.93
C GLU A 511 20.00 -3.60 22.23
N LEU A 512 21.27 -3.66 22.63
CA LEU A 512 21.76 -3.00 23.84
C LEU A 512 22.83 -1.95 23.53
N ASP A 513 22.66 -0.76 24.12
CA ASP A 513 23.70 0.27 24.18
C ASP A 513 24.65 -0.01 25.36
N GLY A 514 25.91 -0.29 25.03
CA GLY A 514 27.01 -0.35 25.98
C GLY A 514 27.56 -1.75 26.28
N PHE A 515 28.88 -1.77 26.50
CA PHE A 515 29.69 -2.95 26.78
C PHE A 515 29.21 -3.74 28.01
N ARG A 516 28.91 -5.02 27.81
CA ARG A 516 29.00 -6.13 28.79
C ARG A 516 28.72 -5.71 30.25
N THR A 517 27.52 -5.24 30.57
CA THR A 517 27.17 -5.00 31.97
C THR A 517 27.00 -6.34 32.68
N ARG A 518 27.86 -6.57 33.67
CA ARG A 518 27.99 -7.74 34.55
C ARG A 518 26.85 -7.79 35.59
N SER A 519 25.62 -7.53 35.15
CA SER A 519 24.36 -7.48 35.92
C SER A 519 23.48 -8.68 35.54
N PRO A 520 22.55 -9.16 36.39
CA PRO A 520 21.66 -10.28 36.03
C PRO A 520 21.03 -10.04 34.65
N GLY A 521 21.14 -11.04 33.78
CA GLY A 521 21.03 -10.85 32.34
C GLY A 521 19.70 -10.18 31.91
N PRO A 522 19.74 -9.26 30.93
CA PRO A 522 18.56 -8.57 30.40
C PRO A 522 17.47 -9.55 29.94
N GLY A 523 17.84 -10.77 29.56
CA GLY A 523 16.91 -11.85 29.25
C GLY A 523 15.84 -12.09 30.32
N SER A 524 16.22 -12.12 31.60
CA SER A 524 15.27 -12.39 32.70
C SER A 524 14.26 -11.26 32.92
N LEU A 525 14.68 -10.01 32.72
CA LEU A 525 13.81 -8.84 32.81
C LEU A 525 12.82 -8.80 31.65
N VAL A 526 13.30 -9.06 30.44
CA VAL A 526 12.47 -9.16 29.22
C VAL A 526 11.41 -10.23 29.40
N THR A 527 11.78 -11.41 29.91
CA THR A 527 10.86 -12.53 30.07
C THR A 527 9.80 -12.25 31.13
N ASN A 528 10.19 -11.61 32.25
CA ASN A 528 9.25 -11.26 33.31
C ASN A 528 8.22 -10.23 32.84
N VAL A 529 8.63 -9.18 32.13
CA VAL A 529 7.69 -8.15 31.67
C VAL A 529 6.75 -8.66 30.60
N VAL A 530 7.23 -9.50 29.67
CA VAL A 530 6.35 -10.14 28.68
C VAL A 530 5.36 -11.10 29.36
N LEU A 531 5.78 -11.82 30.40
CA LEU A 531 4.89 -12.68 31.16
C LEU A 531 3.84 -11.88 31.97
N GLU A 532 4.24 -10.80 32.64
CA GLU A 532 3.36 -10.00 33.50
C GLU A 532 2.38 -9.13 32.71
N GLU A 533 2.84 -8.43 31.67
CA GLU A 533 1.99 -7.52 30.88
C GLU A 533 1.23 -8.25 29.76
N HIS A 534 1.87 -9.25 29.13
CA HIS A 534 1.31 -9.92 27.95
C HIS A 534 0.76 -11.32 28.23
N TYR A 535 1.07 -11.93 29.38
CA TYR A 535 0.71 -13.32 29.69
C TYR A 535 1.27 -14.32 28.66
N LEU A 536 2.42 -13.99 28.07
CA LEU A 536 3.14 -14.81 27.11
C LEU A 536 4.44 -15.32 27.70
N ILE A 537 4.80 -16.55 27.36
CA ILE A 537 6.09 -17.14 27.70
C ILE A 537 7.02 -16.86 26.51
N VAL A 538 8.11 -16.14 26.76
CA VAL A 538 9.17 -15.93 25.78
C VAL A 538 10.00 -17.20 25.70
N GLY A 539 10.05 -17.83 24.52
CA GLY A 539 10.81 -19.06 24.31
C GLY A 539 12.30 -18.80 24.08
N VAL A 540 12.63 -17.74 23.35
CA VAL A 540 14.02 -17.36 23.07
C VAL A 540 14.20 -15.86 23.24
N VAL A 541 15.22 -15.45 24.00
CA VAL A 541 15.70 -14.06 24.02
C VAL A 541 17.06 -14.01 23.37
N VAL A 542 17.19 -13.18 22.34
CA VAL A 542 18.43 -12.94 21.60
C VAL A 542 18.88 -11.51 21.89
N VAL A 543 20.11 -11.36 22.37
CA VAL A 543 20.73 -10.05 22.62
C VAL A 543 21.78 -9.82 21.55
N VAL A 544 21.67 -8.70 20.84
CA VAL A 544 22.53 -8.34 19.71
C VAL A 544 23.13 -6.95 19.89
N ASP A 545 24.17 -6.66 19.13
CA ASP A 545 24.77 -5.32 19.06
C ASP A 545 23.83 -4.33 18.34
N ILE A 546 24.06 -3.04 18.55
CA ILE A 546 23.28 -1.96 17.91
C ILE A 546 23.40 -2.05 16.38
N GLY A 547 22.27 -1.90 15.69
CA GLY A 547 22.20 -1.86 14.22
C GLY A 547 22.02 -3.23 13.56
N VAL A 548 21.81 -4.29 14.35
CA VAL A 548 21.53 -5.64 13.84
C VAL A 548 20.05 -5.79 13.45
N ILE A 549 19.13 -5.12 14.14
CA ILE A 549 17.70 -5.12 13.79
C ILE A 549 17.53 -4.28 12.51
N PRO A 550 17.16 -4.90 11.38
CA PRO A 550 17.02 -4.19 10.12
C PRO A 550 15.81 -3.25 10.17
N ILE A 551 16.05 -1.95 9.99
CA ILE A 551 15.01 -0.93 9.87
C ILE A 551 15.11 -0.33 8.46
N ASN A 552 13.99 -0.22 7.75
CA ASN A 552 14.00 0.38 6.41
C ASN A 552 14.06 1.91 6.45
N SER A 553 14.20 2.55 5.29
CA SER A 553 14.23 4.03 5.18
C SER A 553 12.96 4.73 5.67
N ARG A 554 11.85 3.98 5.82
CA ARG A 554 10.55 4.46 6.33
C ARG A 554 10.43 4.36 7.86
N GLY A 555 11.37 3.68 8.53
CA GLY A 555 11.38 3.47 9.98
C GLY A 555 10.65 2.21 10.44
N GLU A 556 10.29 1.32 9.52
CA GLU A 556 9.65 0.05 9.82
C GLU A 556 10.70 -1.04 10.03
N LYS A 557 10.50 -1.81 11.10
CA LYS A 557 11.34 -2.97 11.42
C LYS A 557 11.05 -4.09 10.42
N GLN A 558 12.08 -4.62 9.77
CA GLN A 558 11.98 -5.74 8.82
C GLN A 558 11.98 -7.07 9.60
N ARG A 559 10.91 -7.33 10.37
CA ARG A 559 10.80 -8.49 11.28
C ARG A 559 10.94 -9.83 10.56
N MET A 560 10.39 -9.94 9.35
CA MET A 560 10.48 -11.15 8.53
C MET A 560 11.92 -11.41 8.08
N HIS A 561 12.65 -10.37 7.65
CA HIS A 561 14.06 -10.49 7.30
C HIS A 561 14.91 -10.88 8.51
N LEU A 562 14.64 -10.27 9.68
CA LEU A 562 15.30 -10.62 10.93
C LEU A 562 15.04 -12.08 11.34
N ARG A 563 13.80 -12.55 11.19
CA ARG A 563 13.42 -13.94 11.44
C ARG A 563 14.17 -14.90 10.51
N ASP A 564 14.21 -14.60 9.22
CA ASP A 564 14.89 -15.46 8.25
C ASP A 564 16.41 -15.52 8.51
N GLY A 565 17.01 -14.39 8.91
CA GLY A 565 18.40 -14.34 9.38
C GLY A 565 18.63 -15.14 10.66
N PHE A 566 17.70 -15.12 11.62
CA PHE A 566 17.74 -15.97 12.81
C PHE A 566 17.67 -17.46 12.46
N LEU A 567 16.77 -17.84 11.54
CA LEU A 567 16.61 -19.23 11.09
C LEU A 567 17.82 -19.76 10.31
N ALA A 568 18.49 -18.87 9.58
CA ALA A 568 19.69 -19.18 8.82
C ALA A 568 20.99 -19.10 9.64
N ASP A 569 20.91 -18.87 10.95
CA ASP A 569 22.05 -18.70 11.86
C ASP A 569 23.02 -17.59 11.40
N GLN A 570 22.48 -16.51 10.82
CA GLN A 570 23.23 -15.36 10.30
C GLN A 570 23.34 -14.22 11.30
N LEU A 571 22.62 -14.29 12.42
CA LEU A 571 22.73 -13.31 13.50
C LEU A 571 23.94 -13.69 14.37
N ASP A 572 24.76 -12.70 14.76
CA ASP A 572 25.86 -12.87 15.70
C ASP A 572 25.43 -12.34 17.09
N PRO A 573 24.77 -13.17 17.92
CA PRO A 573 24.25 -12.71 19.20
C PRO A 573 25.34 -12.63 20.26
N ILE A 574 25.31 -11.55 21.04
CA ILE A 574 26.11 -11.38 22.26
C ILE A 574 25.70 -12.44 23.30
N TYR A 575 24.40 -12.73 23.37
CA TYR A 575 23.82 -13.67 24.34
C TYR A 575 22.50 -14.24 23.83
N VAL A 576 22.28 -15.54 24.06
CA VAL A 576 21.02 -16.21 23.77
C VAL A 576 20.54 -16.93 25.03
N ALA A 577 19.30 -16.69 25.42
CA ALA A 577 18.61 -17.42 26.47
C ALA A 577 17.47 -18.26 25.87
N TYR A 578 17.53 -19.56 26.09
CA TYR A 578 16.44 -20.48 25.79
C TYR A 578 15.65 -20.74 27.07
N ASN A 579 14.38 -20.34 27.07
CA ASN A 579 13.43 -20.69 28.12
C ASN A 579 12.51 -21.77 27.53
N MET A 580 12.98 -23.02 27.62
CA MET A 580 12.19 -24.19 27.24
C MET A 580 11.41 -24.73 28.42
#